data_AF-A0ABD1IQU5-F1
#
_entry.id   AF-A0ABD1IQU5-F1
#
_cell.length_a   1.000
_cell.length_b   1.000
_cell.length_c   1.000
_cell.angle_alpha   90.00
_cell.angle_beta   90.00
_cell.angle_gamma   90.00
#
_symmetry.space_group_name_H-M   'P 1'
#
loop_
_entity.id
_entity.type
_entity.pdbx_description
1 polymer ?
#
loop_
_entity_poly.entity_id
_entity_poly.type
_entity_poly.pdbx_seq_one_letter_code
_entity_poly.pdbx_strand_id
1 'polypeptide(L)'
;MFHVSTMLPHTPNNRQQLLRKRHIGNDIVTIIFQEPGALPFTPKNIRSHFQHVFIIVRAHNPCTENVSYSVAVSRSKDVPAFGPPIPKGVIFPKSAVFRDFLLTKAVNAENAAHKSEKFRAMATRTRQEYLKDLAENFATSTPVDSAGGGAAAKFSFITLGARRKERSRPRANAHLQSSGAITWAVVARDLDPAGNSAATSPTSPVTPGESACLLVVSNEFVALIEEASRRWCSTATAAT
;
A
#
# COMPACT_ATOMS: atom_id res chain seq x y z
N MET A 1 5.87 12.26 5.35
CA MET A 1 6.30 12.79 6.67
C MET A 1 7.74 12.34 6.92
N PHE A 2 8.58 13.13 7.58
CA PHE A 2 9.96 12.75 7.89
C PHE A 2 10.17 12.56 9.39
N HIS A 3 10.78 11.44 9.79
CA HIS A 3 11.29 11.22 11.14
C HIS A 3 12.73 11.72 11.25
N VAL A 4 12.92 12.97 11.70
CA VAL A 4 14.26 13.58 11.80
C VAL A 4 14.89 13.25 13.16
N SER A 5 15.97 12.46 13.17
CA SER A 5 16.59 11.94 14.39
C SER A 5 17.01 13.01 15.40
N THR A 6 17.46 14.17 14.93
CA THR A 6 17.87 15.32 15.76
C THR A 6 16.70 16.13 16.30
N MET A 7 15.51 16.01 15.68
CA MET A 7 14.28 16.66 16.16
C MET A 7 13.45 15.74 17.07
N LEU A 8 13.83 14.46 17.19
CA LEU A 8 13.19 13.54 18.15
C LEU A 8 13.82 13.67 19.54
N PRO A 9 13.04 13.49 20.63
CA PRO A 9 13.53 13.59 22.00
C PRO A 9 14.81 12.77 22.24
N HIS A 10 15.75 13.33 22.99
CA HIS A 10 16.98 12.66 23.41
C HIS A 10 16.84 12.18 24.86
N THR A 11 17.18 10.92 25.13
CA THR A 11 17.22 10.40 26.50
C THR A 11 18.67 10.06 26.86
N PRO A 12 19.38 10.87 27.65
CA PRO A 12 20.83 10.71 27.86
C PRO A 12 21.19 9.35 28.48
N ASN A 13 20.34 8.83 29.37
CA ASN A 13 20.54 7.54 30.03
C ASN A 13 20.21 6.32 29.15
N ASN A 14 19.73 6.54 27.92
CA ASN A 14 19.36 5.46 26.99
C ASN A 14 20.34 5.44 25.81
N ARG A 15 21.45 4.71 25.94
CA ARG A 15 22.46 4.61 24.86
C ARG A 15 21.88 4.14 23.52
N GLN A 16 20.82 3.33 23.54
CA GLN A 16 20.18 2.83 22.32
C GLN A 16 19.16 3.80 21.71
N GLN A 17 18.76 4.86 22.45
CA GLN A 17 17.75 5.84 22.03
C GLN A 17 16.47 5.17 21.50
N LEU A 18 15.91 4.22 22.27
CA LEU A 18 14.80 3.37 21.84
C LEU A 18 13.59 4.15 21.31
N LEU A 19 13.30 5.34 21.86
CA LEU A 19 12.21 6.20 21.37
C LEU A 19 12.47 6.69 19.94
N ARG A 20 13.70 7.11 19.62
CA ARG A 20 14.09 7.49 18.25
C ARG A 20 14.05 6.28 17.33
N LYS A 21 14.58 5.15 17.80
CA LYS A 21 14.61 3.89 17.07
C LYS A 21 13.20 3.35 16.80
N ARG A 22 12.24 3.58 17.69
CA ARG A 22 10.83 3.18 17.48
C ARG A 22 10.22 3.84 16.25
N HIS A 23 10.57 5.09 15.98
CA HIS A 23 10.08 5.79 14.79
C HIS A 23 10.94 5.42 13.57
N ILE A 24 12.22 5.77 13.60
CA ILE A 24 13.12 5.64 12.44
C ILE A 24 13.37 4.17 12.07
N GLY A 25 13.49 3.31 13.08
CA GLY A 25 13.77 1.88 12.87
C GLY A 25 12.59 1.13 12.28
N ASN A 26 11.40 1.71 12.23
CA ASN A 26 10.22 1.15 11.56
C ASN A 26 10.00 1.74 10.17
N ASP A 27 10.82 2.70 9.74
CA ASP A 27 10.74 3.23 8.38
C ASP A 27 11.28 2.21 7.37
N ILE A 28 10.72 2.21 6.16
CA ILE A 28 11.18 1.35 5.06
C ILE A 28 12.43 1.94 4.39
N VAL A 29 12.39 3.25 4.15
CA VAL A 29 13.45 4.03 3.52
C VAL A 29 14.02 5.00 4.54
N THR A 30 15.35 5.08 4.66
CA THR A 30 16.02 6.00 5.57
C THR A 30 17.07 6.83 4.84
N ILE A 31 17.01 8.14 5.00
CA ILE A 31 18.02 9.05 4.45
C ILE A 31 19.13 9.23 5.51
N ILE A 32 20.37 8.94 5.12
CA ILE A 32 21.56 9.11 5.95
C ILE A 32 22.28 10.37 5.48
N PHE A 33 22.19 11.43 6.25
CA PHE A 33 22.95 12.65 5.98
C PHE A 33 24.36 12.52 6.57
N GLN A 34 25.40 12.68 5.75
CA GLN A 34 26.80 12.59 6.15
C GLN A 34 27.49 13.94 6.01
N GLU A 35 28.04 14.43 7.12
CA GLU A 35 28.91 15.59 7.14
C GLU A 35 30.33 15.25 6.65
N PRO A 36 31.13 16.25 6.24
CA PRO A 36 32.54 16.07 5.97
C PRO A 36 33.26 15.39 7.15
N GLY A 37 34.10 14.40 6.87
CA GLY A 37 34.80 13.61 7.90
C GLY A 37 33.99 12.44 8.49
N ALA A 38 32.71 12.27 8.15
CA ALA A 38 31.94 11.11 8.61
C ALA A 38 32.53 9.78 8.09
N LEU A 39 32.52 8.75 8.95
CA LEU A 39 32.94 7.40 8.58
C LEU A 39 32.02 6.80 7.49
N PRO A 40 32.52 5.88 6.65
CA PRO A 40 31.69 5.17 5.67
C PRO A 40 30.47 4.50 6.34
N PHE A 41 29.29 4.73 5.76
CA PHE A 41 28.07 4.09 6.26
C PHE A 41 28.01 2.64 5.81
N THR A 42 27.61 1.75 6.73
CA THR A 42 27.30 0.34 6.42
C THR A 42 25.95 -0.04 7.02
N PRO A 43 25.03 -0.62 6.23
CA PRO A 43 23.73 -1.06 6.74
C PRO A 43 23.87 -2.24 7.73
N LYS A 44 25.02 -2.94 7.75
CA LYS A 44 25.25 -4.13 8.60
C LYS A 44 25.08 -3.86 10.09
N ASN A 45 25.34 -2.63 10.52
CA ASN A 45 25.24 -2.23 11.93
C ASN A 45 23.82 -1.84 12.34
N ILE A 46 22.89 -1.75 11.38
CA ILE A 46 21.51 -1.37 11.61
C ILE A 46 20.65 -2.62 11.78
N ARG A 47 20.20 -2.86 13.01
CA ARG A 47 19.26 -3.95 13.33
C ARG A 47 17.83 -3.44 13.26
N SER A 48 17.24 -3.53 12.07
CA SER A 48 15.82 -3.29 11.80
C SER A 48 15.24 -4.36 10.89
N HIS A 49 13.98 -4.74 11.13
CA HIS A 49 13.22 -5.59 10.22
C HIS A 49 12.52 -4.81 9.11
N PHE A 50 12.37 -3.49 9.23
CA PHE A 50 11.61 -2.66 8.31
C PHE A 50 12.51 -1.88 7.35
N GLN A 51 13.69 -1.42 7.79
CA GLN A 51 14.59 -0.65 6.95
C GLN A 51 15.25 -1.53 5.88
N HIS A 52 14.88 -1.31 4.61
CA HIS A 52 15.43 -2.05 3.47
C HIS A 52 16.21 -1.18 2.49
N VAL A 53 16.02 0.14 2.54
CA VAL A 53 16.73 1.08 1.67
C VAL A 53 17.32 2.22 2.49
N PHE A 54 18.59 2.50 2.24
CA PHE A 54 19.32 3.64 2.77
C PHE A 54 19.77 4.54 1.62
N ILE A 55 19.36 5.80 1.65
CA ILE A 55 19.83 6.83 0.72
C ILE A 55 20.86 7.67 1.46
N ILE A 56 22.13 7.54 1.07
CA ILE A 56 23.24 8.26 1.70
C ILE A 56 23.42 9.58 0.95
N VAL A 57 23.32 10.69 1.65
CA VAL A 57 23.54 12.04 1.12
C VAL A 57 24.72 12.63 1.87
N ARG A 58 25.86 12.76 1.18
CA ARG A 58 27.05 13.40 1.74
C ARG A 58 27.13 14.85 1.30
N ALA A 59 27.26 15.76 2.27
CA ALA A 59 27.43 17.19 2.02
C ALA A 59 28.90 17.52 1.78
N HIS A 60 29.15 18.37 0.78
CA HIS A 60 30.43 18.97 0.45
C HIS A 60 30.31 20.48 0.67
N ASN A 61 31.33 21.08 1.29
CA ASN A 61 31.35 22.49 1.67
C ASN A 61 30.07 22.95 2.42
N PRO A 62 29.66 22.26 3.50
CA PRO A 62 28.46 22.63 4.25
C PRO A 62 28.60 24.06 4.81
N CYS A 63 27.46 24.73 5.01
CA CYS A 63 27.37 26.11 5.52
C CYS A 63 28.03 27.18 4.62
N THR A 64 28.26 26.88 3.34
CA THR A 64 28.74 27.83 2.33
C THR A 64 27.72 28.01 1.21
N GLU A 65 27.88 29.05 0.38
CA GLU A 65 27.05 29.28 -0.82
C GLU A 65 27.25 28.18 -1.87
N ASN A 66 28.44 27.58 -1.93
CA ASN A 66 28.81 26.53 -2.88
C ASN A 66 28.57 25.11 -2.33
N VAL A 67 27.58 24.96 -1.44
CA VAL A 67 27.22 23.66 -0.88
C VAL A 67 26.69 22.73 -1.95
N SER A 68 27.18 21.50 -1.94
CA SER A 68 26.82 20.48 -2.93
C SER A 68 26.77 19.10 -2.30
N TYR A 69 26.13 18.14 -2.96
CA TYR A 69 25.78 16.85 -2.39
C TYR A 69 26.16 15.70 -3.31
N SER A 70 26.73 14.64 -2.76
CA SER A 70 26.88 13.36 -3.46
C SER A 70 25.92 12.32 -2.87
N VAL A 71 25.27 11.54 -3.73
CA VAL A 71 24.27 10.55 -3.33
C VAL A 71 24.74 9.13 -3.62
N ALA A 72 24.53 8.23 -2.68
CA ALA A 72 24.67 6.79 -2.88
C ALA A 72 23.42 6.07 -2.33
N VAL A 73 23.15 4.87 -2.83
CA VAL A 73 22.06 4.02 -2.35
C VAL A 73 22.64 2.69 -1.88
N SER A 74 22.23 2.27 -0.69
CA SER A 74 22.39 0.91 -0.21
C SER A 74 21.01 0.29 -0.04
N ARG A 75 20.76 -0.87 -0.66
CA ARG A 75 19.48 -1.58 -0.58
C ARG A 75 19.68 -3.06 -0.28
N SER A 76 18.68 -3.68 0.32
CA SER A 76 18.63 -5.15 0.43
C SER A 76 18.62 -5.80 -0.97
N LYS A 77 19.13 -7.04 -1.05
CA LYS A 77 19.33 -7.75 -2.33
C LYS A 77 18.02 -8.03 -3.08
N ASP A 78 16.94 -8.25 -2.33
CA ASP A 78 15.59 -8.55 -2.76
C ASP A 78 14.80 -7.34 -3.25
N VAL A 79 15.25 -6.12 -2.95
CA VAL A 79 14.63 -4.88 -3.44
C VAL A 79 15.12 -4.62 -4.87
N PRO A 80 14.28 -4.51 -5.91
CA PRO A 80 14.73 -4.23 -7.27
C PRO A 80 15.40 -2.86 -7.42
N ALA A 81 16.10 -2.63 -8.53
CA ALA A 81 16.60 -1.29 -8.86
C ALA A 81 15.44 -0.32 -9.10
N PHE A 82 15.62 0.94 -8.73
CA PHE A 82 14.59 1.98 -8.84
C PHE A 82 15.17 3.32 -9.27
N GLY A 83 14.37 4.08 -10.00
CA GLY A 83 14.74 5.39 -10.54
C GLY A 83 14.51 6.54 -9.55
N PRO A 84 14.93 7.76 -9.91
CA PRO A 84 15.81 8.10 -11.04
C PRO A 84 17.24 7.56 -10.86
N PRO A 85 17.95 7.13 -11.90
CA PRO A 85 19.32 6.63 -11.77
C PRO A 85 20.26 7.72 -11.24
N ILE A 86 21.26 7.33 -10.44
CA ILE A 86 22.29 8.27 -9.96
C ILE A 86 23.41 8.27 -11.02
N PRO A 87 23.70 9.40 -11.67
CA PRO A 87 24.80 9.47 -12.61
C PRO A 87 26.15 9.27 -11.89
N LYS A 88 27.09 8.59 -12.53
CA LYS A 88 28.42 8.31 -11.93
C LYS A 88 29.20 9.61 -11.77
N GLY A 89 29.73 9.86 -10.57
CA GLY A 89 30.60 11.00 -10.28
C GLY A 89 29.90 12.36 -10.24
N VAL A 90 28.56 12.41 -10.33
CA VAL A 90 27.84 13.69 -10.27
C VAL A 90 27.71 14.19 -8.84
N ILE A 91 27.98 15.48 -8.69
CA ILE A 91 27.73 16.25 -7.47
C ILE A 91 26.54 17.16 -7.75
N PHE A 92 25.54 17.11 -6.88
CA PHE A 92 24.30 17.86 -7.01
C PHE A 92 24.42 19.21 -6.27
N PRO A 93 24.22 20.35 -6.94
CA PRO A 93 24.13 21.62 -6.26
C PRO A 93 22.83 21.71 -5.44
N LYS A 94 22.83 22.53 -4.38
CA LYS A 94 21.60 22.85 -3.64
C LYS A 94 20.62 23.57 -4.56
N SER A 95 19.58 22.84 -4.98
CA SER A 95 18.59 23.31 -5.95
C SER A 95 17.26 22.59 -5.77
N ALA A 96 16.18 23.17 -6.30
CA ALA A 96 14.87 22.50 -6.35
C ALA A 96 14.94 21.18 -7.13
N VAL A 97 15.74 21.13 -8.19
CA VAL A 97 15.95 19.92 -9.00
C VAL A 97 16.53 18.78 -8.15
N PHE A 98 17.52 19.07 -7.30
CA PHE A 98 18.08 18.07 -6.39
C PHE A 98 17.06 17.60 -5.34
N ARG A 99 16.27 18.52 -4.79
CA ARG A 99 15.19 18.18 -3.86
C ARG A 99 14.20 17.22 -4.51
N ASP A 100 13.72 17.55 -5.71
CA ASP A 100 12.72 16.76 -6.42
C ASP A 100 13.29 15.38 -6.80
N PHE A 101 14.54 15.34 -7.28
CA PHE A 101 15.28 14.09 -7.48
C PHE A 101 15.31 13.21 -6.22
N LEU A 102 15.67 13.78 -5.08
CA LEU A 102 15.81 13.04 -3.81
C LEU A 102 14.46 12.52 -3.32
N LEU A 103 13.41 13.33 -3.41
CA LEU A 103 12.05 12.94 -3.02
C LEU A 103 11.50 11.84 -3.93
N THR A 104 11.62 12.01 -5.26
CA THR A 104 11.21 10.97 -6.21
C THR A 104 12.00 9.68 -5.99
N LYS A 105 13.30 9.77 -5.70
CA LYS A 105 14.14 8.61 -5.40
C LYS A 105 13.67 7.89 -4.13
N ALA A 106 13.28 8.62 -3.09
CA ALA A 106 12.78 8.04 -1.84
C ALA A 106 11.42 7.35 -2.02
N VAL A 107 10.47 7.97 -2.74
CA VAL A 107 9.17 7.36 -3.04
C VAL A 107 9.33 6.10 -3.88
N ASN A 108 10.17 6.16 -4.93
CA ASN A 108 10.44 5.00 -5.76
C ASN A 108 11.19 3.89 -5.01
N ALA A 109 12.04 4.24 -4.04
CA ALA A 109 12.68 3.28 -3.15
C ALA A 109 11.66 2.49 -2.33
N GLU A 110 10.66 3.17 -1.76
CA GLU A 110 9.60 2.54 -0.97
C GLU A 110 8.73 1.63 -1.85
N ASN A 111 8.31 2.14 -3.02
CA ASN A 111 7.56 1.35 -4.00
C ASN A 111 8.34 0.11 -4.47
N ALA A 112 9.66 0.21 -4.61
CA ALA A 112 10.50 -0.94 -4.93
C ALA A 112 10.62 -1.89 -3.74
N ALA A 113 10.75 -1.37 -2.52
CA ALA A 113 10.84 -2.21 -1.32
C ALA A 113 9.58 -3.05 -1.10
N HIS A 114 8.39 -2.53 -1.43
CA HIS A 114 7.15 -3.33 -1.35
C HIS A 114 7.14 -4.57 -2.25
N LYS A 115 7.89 -4.56 -3.36
CA LYS A 115 8.05 -5.70 -4.28
C LYS A 115 9.00 -6.77 -3.75
N SER A 116 9.63 -6.53 -2.59
CA SER A 116 10.50 -7.51 -1.96
C SER A 116 9.68 -8.63 -1.32
N GLU A 117 10.23 -9.84 -1.28
CA GLU A 117 9.52 -11.03 -0.80
C GLU A 117 8.97 -10.86 0.62
N LYS A 118 9.73 -10.18 1.48
CA LYS A 118 9.35 -9.97 2.88
C LYS A 118 8.10 -9.09 2.98
N PHE A 119 8.06 -7.97 2.26
CA PHE A 119 6.91 -7.08 2.29
C PHE A 119 5.71 -7.69 1.59
N ARG A 120 5.93 -8.36 0.46
CA ARG A 120 4.90 -9.11 -0.25
C ARG A 120 4.24 -10.17 0.64
N ALA A 121 5.03 -10.95 1.37
CA ALA A 121 4.50 -11.97 2.29
C ALA A 121 3.67 -11.36 3.42
N MET A 122 4.12 -10.25 4.00
CA MET A 122 3.36 -9.52 5.02
C MET A 122 2.04 -8.98 4.45
N ALA A 123 2.06 -8.32 3.30
CA ALA A 123 0.87 -7.79 2.64
C ALA A 123 -0.14 -8.89 2.26
N THR A 124 0.36 -10.02 1.73
CA THR A 124 -0.47 -11.18 1.36
C THR A 124 -1.17 -11.77 2.58
N ARG A 125 -0.45 -11.89 3.71
CA ARG A 125 -1.03 -12.38 4.97
C ARG A 125 -2.13 -11.45 5.47
N THR A 126 -1.88 -10.15 5.57
CA THR A 126 -2.88 -9.17 6.01
C THR A 126 -4.10 -9.17 5.10
N ARG A 127 -3.89 -9.25 3.78
CA ARG A 127 -4.98 -9.35 2.81
C ARG A 127 -5.82 -10.61 3.02
N GLN A 128 -5.18 -11.76 3.27
CA GLN A 128 -5.89 -13.00 3.56
C GLN A 128 -6.74 -12.89 4.83
N GLU A 129 -6.21 -12.26 5.88
CA GLU A 129 -6.93 -12.03 7.14
C GLU A 129 -8.16 -11.13 6.91
N TYR A 130 -8.04 -10.04 6.13
CA TYR A 130 -9.19 -9.18 5.80
C TYR A 130 -10.23 -9.86 4.91
N LEU A 131 -9.81 -10.61 3.89
CA LEU A 131 -10.74 -11.36 3.04
C LEU A 131 -11.48 -12.44 3.82
N LYS A 132 -10.80 -13.08 4.78
CA LYS A 132 -11.40 -14.05 5.68
C LYS A 132 -12.47 -13.39 6.55
N ASP A 133 -12.16 -12.26 7.18
CA ASP A 133 -13.10 -11.50 8.01
C ASP A 133 -14.33 -11.06 7.21
N LEU A 134 -14.13 -10.57 5.99
CA LEU A 134 -15.23 -10.21 5.08
C LEU A 134 -16.12 -11.42 4.76
N ALA A 135 -15.52 -12.56 4.45
CA ALA A 135 -16.27 -13.78 4.15
C ALA A 135 -17.01 -14.32 5.38
N GLU A 136 -16.43 -14.24 6.57
CA GLU A 136 -17.06 -14.73 7.81
C GLU A 136 -18.24 -13.86 8.25
N ASN A 137 -18.13 -12.53 8.09
CA ASN A 137 -19.14 -11.59 8.58
C ASN A 137 -20.23 -11.25 7.56
N PHE A 138 -19.92 -11.30 6.25
CA PHE A 138 -20.81 -10.75 5.22
C PHE A 138 -21.14 -11.71 4.08
N ALA A 139 -20.54 -12.91 4.00
CA ALA A 139 -20.94 -13.88 2.98
C ALA A 139 -22.19 -14.66 3.42
N THR A 140 -23.24 -14.59 2.61
CA THR A 140 -24.44 -15.42 2.84
C THR A 140 -24.18 -16.84 2.35
N SER A 141 -24.54 -17.84 3.16
CA SER A 141 -24.42 -19.26 2.79
C SER A 141 -25.53 -19.75 1.86
N THR A 142 -26.57 -18.94 1.63
CA THR A 142 -27.59 -19.21 0.63
C THR A 142 -27.02 -18.95 -0.77
N PRO A 143 -26.90 -19.97 -1.63
CA PRO A 143 -26.55 -19.75 -3.02
C PRO A 143 -27.61 -18.84 -3.66
N VAL A 144 -27.16 -17.82 -4.38
CA VAL A 144 -28.06 -17.03 -5.23
C VAL A 144 -28.39 -17.91 -6.43
N ASP A 145 -29.59 -18.47 -6.47
CA ASP A 145 -30.11 -19.13 -7.66
C ASP A 145 -30.13 -18.09 -8.79
N SER A 146 -29.11 -18.13 -9.65
CA SER A 146 -29.09 -17.38 -10.90
C SER A 146 -30.06 -18.02 -11.89
N ALA A 147 -31.35 -17.91 -11.59
CA ALA A 147 -32.43 -18.18 -12.52
C ALA A 147 -33.12 -16.84 -12.81
N GLY A 148 -32.50 -16.05 -13.67
CA GLY A 148 -33.19 -14.96 -14.34
C GLY A 148 -34.22 -15.54 -15.31
N GLY A 149 -35.49 -15.17 -15.11
CA GLY A 149 -36.52 -15.20 -16.15
C GLY A 149 -37.63 -16.23 -15.96
N GLY A 150 -38.80 -15.76 -15.52
CA GLY A 150 -40.10 -16.32 -15.89
C GLY A 150 -40.48 -17.70 -15.33
N ALA A 151 -41.38 -17.71 -14.35
CA ALA A 151 -42.31 -18.82 -14.10
C ALA A 151 -41.72 -20.24 -14.00
N ALA A 152 -40.78 -20.47 -13.09
CA ALA A 152 -40.41 -21.83 -12.68
C ALA A 152 -40.19 -21.96 -11.16
N ALA A 153 -40.95 -21.21 -10.36
CA ALA A 153 -41.08 -21.45 -8.93
C ALA A 153 -42.23 -22.44 -8.67
N LYS A 154 -42.19 -23.64 -9.28
CA LYS A 154 -43.13 -24.72 -8.97
C LYS A 154 -42.41 -26.07 -9.06
N PHE A 155 -42.24 -26.65 -7.87
CA PHE A 155 -41.85 -28.04 -7.56
C PHE A 155 -40.37 -28.41 -7.62
N SER A 156 -39.75 -28.39 -6.43
CA SER A 156 -38.84 -29.46 -6.03
C SER A 156 -38.84 -29.62 -4.50
N PHE A 157 -39.88 -30.27 -3.98
CA PHE A 157 -40.02 -30.59 -2.55
C PHE A 157 -39.38 -31.95 -2.17
N ILE A 158 -38.64 -32.60 -3.06
CA ILE A 158 -37.94 -33.85 -2.74
C ILE A 158 -36.59 -33.86 -3.42
N THR A 159 -35.55 -33.47 -2.67
CA THR A 159 -34.20 -33.97 -2.91
C THR A 159 -33.63 -34.43 -1.57
N LEU A 160 -34.10 -35.60 -1.13
CA LEU A 160 -33.48 -36.38 -0.06
C LEU A 160 -32.18 -37.01 -0.59
N GLY A 161 -31.19 -36.16 -0.82
CA GLY A 161 -29.83 -36.56 -1.12
C GLY A 161 -28.96 -35.61 -0.35
N ALA A 162 -28.25 -36.13 0.66
CA ALA A 162 -27.26 -35.36 1.40
C ALA A 162 -26.38 -34.64 0.39
N ARG A 163 -26.58 -33.32 0.21
CA ARG A 163 -25.57 -32.48 -0.42
C ARG A 163 -24.39 -32.55 0.52
N ARG A 164 -23.54 -33.54 0.28
CA ARG A 164 -22.21 -33.63 0.83
C ARG A 164 -21.65 -32.24 0.61
N LYS A 165 -21.49 -31.48 1.70
CA LYS A 165 -20.81 -30.19 1.69
C LYS A 165 -19.44 -30.50 1.12
N GLU A 166 -19.31 -30.37 -0.20
CA GLU A 166 -18.05 -30.56 -0.87
C GLU A 166 -17.20 -29.44 -0.32
N ARG A 167 -16.35 -29.82 0.63
CA ARG A 167 -15.36 -28.93 1.21
C ARG A 167 -14.37 -28.76 0.07
N SER A 168 -14.71 -27.89 -0.89
CA SER A 168 -13.82 -27.48 -1.95
C SER A 168 -12.62 -26.91 -1.22
N ARG A 169 -11.56 -27.72 -1.12
CA ARG A 169 -10.31 -27.23 -0.58
C ARG A 169 -9.93 -26.12 -1.54
N PRO A 170 -9.85 -24.85 -1.09
CA PRO A 170 -9.42 -23.79 -1.97
C PRO A 170 -8.05 -24.21 -2.50
N ARG A 171 -7.91 -24.23 -3.83
CA ARG A 171 -6.61 -24.56 -4.45
C ARG A 171 -5.58 -23.61 -3.86
N ALA A 172 -4.45 -24.15 -3.41
CA ALA A 172 -3.36 -23.32 -2.92
C ALA A 172 -3.02 -22.30 -4.00
N ASN A 173 -2.96 -21.02 -3.62
CA ASN A 173 -2.66 -19.91 -4.53
C ASN A 173 -3.65 -19.68 -5.68
N ALA A 174 -4.91 -20.11 -5.58
CA ALA A 174 -5.93 -19.85 -6.61
C ALA A 174 -6.02 -18.36 -7.01
N HIS A 175 -5.79 -17.45 -6.05
CA HIS A 175 -5.80 -16.00 -6.29
C HIS A 175 -4.68 -15.52 -7.24
N LEU A 176 -3.55 -16.23 -7.34
CA LEU A 176 -2.46 -15.89 -8.26
C LEU A 176 -2.82 -16.19 -9.73
N GLN A 177 -3.78 -17.10 -9.95
CA GLN A 177 -4.24 -17.50 -11.29
C GLN A 177 -5.52 -16.77 -11.71
N SER A 178 -6.07 -15.89 -10.86
CA SER A 178 -7.24 -15.08 -11.22
C SER A 178 -6.82 -13.98 -12.19
N SER A 179 -7.02 -14.20 -13.49
CA SER A 179 -6.82 -13.16 -14.52
C SER A 179 -7.90 -12.07 -14.50
N GLY A 180 -8.89 -12.18 -13.62
CA GLY A 180 -10.00 -11.23 -13.49
C GLY A 180 -10.17 -10.71 -12.07
N ALA A 181 -11.03 -9.71 -11.95
CA ALA A 181 -11.48 -9.16 -10.68
C ALA A 181 -12.89 -9.65 -10.37
N ILE A 182 -13.18 -9.87 -9.09
CA ILE A 182 -14.55 -10.15 -8.64
C ILE A 182 -15.22 -8.80 -8.35
N THR A 183 -16.42 -8.61 -8.86
CA THR A 183 -17.19 -7.37 -8.72
C THR A 183 -18.47 -7.63 -7.93
N TRP A 184 -18.72 -6.82 -6.90
CA TRP A 184 -19.98 -6.83 -6.16
C TRP A 184 -20.62 -5.44 -6.19
N ALA A 185 -21.93 -5.39 -6.43
CA ALA A 185 -22.70 -4.18 -6.20
C ALA A 185 -22.77 -3.89 -4.69
N VAL A 186 -22.35 -2.70 -4.30
CA VAL A 186 -22.33 -2.22 -2.91
C VAL A 186 -22.89 -0.81 -2.87
N VAL A 187 -23.47 -0.44 -1.72
CA VAL A 187 -23.86 0.94 -1.46
C VAL A 187 -22.81 1.55 -0.53
N ALA A 188 -22.11 2.57 -1.01
CA ALA A 188 -21.16 3.32 -0.23
C ALA A 188 -21.86 4.48 0.48
N ARG A 189 -21.56 4.67 1.77
CA ARG A 189 -22.03 5.82 2.54
C ARG A 189 -20.88 6.79 2.70
N ASP A 190 -21.08 8.03 2.24
CA ASP A 190 -20.12 9.09 2.51
C ASP A 190 -20.24 9.51 3.99
N LEU A 191 -19.14 9.33 4.73
CA LEU A 191 -19.06 9.64 6.17
C LEU A 191 -18.73 11.11 6.46
N ASP A 192 -18.56 11.96 5.43
CA ASP A 192 -18.30 13.40 5.55
C ASP A 192 -19.57 14.24 5.23
N PRO A 193 -20.29 14.76 6.24
CA PRO A 193 -21.45 15.62 6.02
C PRO A 193 -21.10 17.08 5.66
N ALA A 194 -19.82 17.44 5.53
CA ALA A 194 -19.36 18.84 5.46
C ALA A 194 -18.70 19.28 4.12
N GLY A 195 -18.71 18.44 3.09
CA GLY A 195 -18.08 18.75 1.79
C GLY A 195 -19.07 18.84 0.64
N ASN A 196 -19.61 20.04 0.38
CA ASN A 196 -20.27 20.50 -0.86
C ASN A 196 -20.83 19.40 -1.80
N SER A 197 -22.00 18.84 -1.48
CA SER A 197 -22.82 18.18 -2.49
C SER A 197 -23.52 19.24 -3.35
N ALA A 198 -22.88 19.57 -4.48
CA ALA A 198 -23.58 20.19 -5.59
C ALA A 198 -24.78 19.31 -5.98
N ALA A 199 -25.94 19.93 -6.10
CA ALA A 199 -27.22 19.30 -6.36
C ALA A 199 -27.17 18.27 -7.50
N THR A 200 -27.54 17.03 -7.21
CA THR A 200 -27.81 16.00 -8.22
C THR A 200 -29.32 15.83 -8.39
N SER A 201 -29.74 15.81 -9.65
CA SER A 201 -31.11 15.70 -10.18
C SER A 201 -31.94 14.52 -9.62
N PRO A 202 -33.28 14.64 -9.59
CA PRO A 202 -34.19 13.76 -8.85
C PRO A 202 -34.63 12.51 -9.65
N THR A 203 -33.70 11.70 -10.13
CA THR A 203 -34.04 10.48 -10.92
C THR A 203 -33.30 9.20 -10.52
N SER A 204 -32.72 9.13 -9.32
CA SER A 204 -32.14 7.88 -8.82
C SER A 204 -32.82 7.44 -7.51
N PRO A 205 -33.19 6.16 -7.32
CA PRO A 205 -33.92 5.67 -6.15
C PRO A 205 -33.06 5.54 -4.89
N VAL A 206 -31.95 6.29 -4.80
CA VAL A 206 -30.95 6.15 -3.74
C VAL A 206 -31.07 7.29 -2.74
N THR A 207 -31.10 6.94 -1.45
CA THR A 207 -31.18 7.83 -0.30
C THR A 207 -30.06 8.91 -0.36
N PRO A 208 -30.31 10.18 0.02
CA PRO A 208 -29.26 11.20 0.02
C PRO A 208 -28.07 10.79 0.91
N GLY A 209 -26.86 10.74 0.35
CA GLY A 209 -25.64 10.32 1.04
C GLY A 209 -25.23 8.86 0.84
N GLU A 210 -26.03 8.10 0.08
CA GLU A 210 -25.70 6.75 -0.39
C GLU A 210 -25.39 6.78 -1.89
N SER A 211 -24.27 6.16 -2.28
CA SER A 211 -23.83 6.07 -3.67
C SER A 211 -23.78 4.60 -4.10
N ALA A 212 -24.44 4.27 -5.21
CA ALA A 212 -24.36 2.93 -5.80
C ALA A 212 -22.97 2.73 -6.43
N CYS A 213 -22.24 1.74 -5.94
CA CYS A 213 -20.87 1.47 -6.32
C CYS A 213 -20.65 -0.02 -6.64
N LEU A 214 -19.57 -0.29 -7.36
CA LEU A 214 -19.03 -1.62 -7.57
C LEU A 214 -17.76 -1.76 -6.76
N LEU A 215 -17.76 -2.68 -5.79
CA LEU A 215 -16.55 -3.14 -5.13
C LEU A 215 -15.85 -4.15 -6.04
N VAL A 216 -14.68 -3.78 -6.54
CA VAL A 216 -13.85 -4.58 -7.43
C VAL A 216 -12.66 -5.10 -6.64
N VAL A 217 -12.53 -6.42 -6.55
CA VAL A 217 -11.41 -7.09 -5.88
C VAL A 217 -10.65 -7.92 -6.91
N SER A 218 -9.47 -7.42 -7.29
CA SER A 218 -8.49 -8.12 -8.15
C SER A 218 -7.34 -8.68 -7.30
N ASN A 219 -6.46 -9.47 -7.91
CA ASN A 219 -5.17 -9.86 -7.32
C ASN A 219 -4.29 -8.64 -6.98
N GLU A 220 -4.39 -7.58 -7.77
CA GLU A 220 -3.51 -6.39 -7.70
C GLU A 220 -4.14 -5.17 -7.04
N PHE A 221 -5.46 -5.08 -6.94
CA PHE A 221 -6.13 -3.89 -6.39
C PHE A 221 -7.48 -4.23 -5.78
N VAL A 222 -7.86 -3.44 -4.79
CA VAL A 222 -9.24 -3.31 -4.32
C VAL A 222 -9.69 -1.91 -4.68
N ALA A 223 -10.84 -1.80 -5.32
CA ALA A 223 -11.35 -0.52 -5.78
C ALA A 223 -12.85 -0.42 -5.59
N LEU A 224 -13.29 0.82 -5.40
CA LEU A 224 -14.69 1.18 -5.35
C LEU A 224 -14.96 2.09 -6.56
N ILE A 225 -15.86 1.67 -7.44
CA ILE A 225 -16.21 2.38 -8.67
C ILE A 225 -17.65 2.85 -8.57
N GLU A 226 -17.92 4.13 -8.76
CA GLU A 226 -19.29 4.64 -8.82
C GLU A 226 -19.98 4.15 -10.10
N GLU A 227 -21.17 3.57 -9.97
CA GLU A 227 -21.86 2.96 -11.10
C GLU A 227 -22.35 4.00 -12.13
N ALA A 228 -22.81 5.16 -11.65
CA ALA A 228 -23.35 6.23 -12.48
C ALA A 228 -22.27 6.93 -13.33
N SER A 229 -21.11 7.22 -12.73
CA SER A 229 -20.04 7.99 -13.38
C SER A 229 -18.94 7.12 -13.98
N ARG A 230 -18.90 5.81 -13.64
CA ARG A 230 -17.81 4.88 -13.93
C ARG A 230 -16.43 5.41 -13.49
N ARG A 231 -16.41 6.29 -12.49
CA ARG A 231 -15.17 6.83 -11.92
C ARG A 231 -14.75 6.02 -10.70
N TRP A 232 -13.44 6.00 -10.47
CA TRP A 232 -12.86 5.44 -9.27
C TRP A 232 -13.19 6.36 -8.08
N CYS A 233 -13.98 5.87 -7.13
CA CYS A 233 -14.21 6.55 -5.85
C CYS A 233 -12.99 6.39 -4.95
N SER A 234 -12.41 5.19 -4.94
CA SER A 234 -11.23 4.86 -4.15
C SER A 234 -10.50 3.67 -4.76
N THR A 235 -9.18 3.68 -4.69
CA THR A 235 -8.30 2.60 -5.16
C THR A 235 -7.23 2.33 -4.13
N ALA A 236 -7.12 1.07 -3.72
CA ALA A 236 -6.03 0.56 -2.92
C ALA A 236 -5.28 -0.49 -3.72
N THR A 237 -4.02 -0.21 -4.06
CA THR A 237 -3.15 -1.21 -4.68
C THR A 237 -2.81 -2.27 -3.65
N ALA A 238 -3.07 -3.54 -3.98
CA ALA A 238 -2.54 -4.66 -3.22
C ALA A 238 -1.01 -4.62 -3.39
N ALA A 239 -0.29 -4.37 -2.30
CA ALA A 239 1.16 -4.52 -2.30
C ALA A 239 1.47 -5.98 -2.71
N THR A 240 1.89 -6.15 -3.96
CA THR A 240 2.26 -7.40 -4.61
C THR A 240 3.77 -7.53 -4.67
#